data_AF-A0A7W6STX7-F1
#
_entry.id   AF-A0A7W6STX7-F1
#
_cell.length_a   1.000
_cell.length_b   1.000
_cell.length_c   1.000
_cell.angle_alpha   90.00
_cell.angle_beta   90.00
_cell.angle_gamma   90.00
#
_symmetry.space_group_name_H-M   'P 1'
#
loop_
_entity.id
_entity.type
_entity.pdbx_description
1 polymer ?
#
loop_
_entity_poly.entity_id
_entity_poly.type
_entity_poly.pdbx_seq_one_letter_code
_entity_poly.pdbx_strand_id
1 'polypeptide(L)'
;MIARTLRTRPADATHWTIGSIAAETGFSNTTIRRMWAAFGLQPHRGQTFKLSSVPLSSTRFAIVGLYPSPPNRAIVLSFDEKIHSRALDREQPVLPLTPGLLVRRTHSYVRHDTTSLFAALDVASAFVIGKCDKRHGVVEFSKFLQEIDAQITEGRMSISVRQLRNVRLRLRPP
;
A
#
# COMPACT_ATOMS: atom_id res chain seq x y z
N MET A 1 -21.67 6.96 -26.14
CA MET A 1 -21.44 5.85 -25.18
C MET A 1 -20.21 6.08 -24.30
N ILE A 2 -18.97 6.12 -24.83
CA ILE A 2 -17.71 6.24 -24.04
C ILE A 2 -17.70 7.41 -23.06
N ALA A 3 -17.99 8.63 -23.52
CA ALA A 3 -18.01 9.82 -22.66
C ALA A 3 -19.00 9.69 -21.49
N ARG A 4 -20.11 8.95 -21.70
CA ARG A 4 -21.12 8.69 -20.68
C ARG A 4 -20.61 7.70 -19.65
N THR A 5 -19.96 6.62 -20.10
CA THR A 5 -19.29 5.66 -19.21
C THR A 5 -18.25 6.33 -18.29
N LEU A 6 -17.56 7.37 -18.77
CA LEU A 6 -16.52 8.08 -18.00
C LEU A 6 -17.06 9.15 -17.05
N ARG A 7 -18.12 9.87 -17.44
CA ARG A 7 -18.55 11.10 -16.75
C ARG A 7 -19.78 10.93 -15.88
N THR A 8 -20.52 9.84 -16.04
CA THR A 8 -21.77 9.61 -15.32
C THR A 8 -21.78 8.23 -14.65
N ARG A 9 -22.75 8.04 -13.76
CA ARG A 9 -23.08 6.74 -13.15
C ARG A 9 -24.56 6.46 -13.39
N PRO A 10 -24.98 5.18 -13.45
CA PRO A 10 -26.40 4.84 -13.45
C PRO A 10 -27.06 5.29 -12.13
N ALA A 11 -28.36 5.55 -12.15
CA ALA A 11 -29.10 6.01 -10.97
C ALA A 11 -29.00 5.03 -9.79
N ASP A 12 -29.10 3.72 -10.08
CA ASP A 12 -29.23 2.67 -9.05
C ASP A 12 -27.96 1.84 -8.84
N ALA A 13 -26.81 2.29 -9.36
CA ALA A 13 -25.55 1.55 -9.19
C ALA A 13 -24.31 2.44 -9.13
N THR A 14 -23.26 1.93 -8.50
CA THR A 14 -21.99 2.65 -8.31
C THR A 14 -21.22 2.85 -9.63
N HIS A 15 -21.41 1.97 -10.61
CA HIS A 15 -20.72 1.98 -11.89
C HIS A 15 -21.61 1.39 -13.00
N TRP A 16 -21.34 1.75 -14.26
CA TRP A 16 -22.00 1.14 -15.40
C TRP A 16 -21.65 -0.35 -15.53
N THR A 17 -22.66 -1.19 -15.76
CA THR A 17 -22.48 -2.56 -16.24
C THR A 17 -22.62 -2.56 -17.77
N ILE A 18 -22.16 -3.63 -18.42
CA ILE A 18 -22.33 -3.79 -19.87
C ILE A 18 -23.82 -3.72 -20.23
N GLY A 19 -24.67 -4.37 -19.45
CA GLY A 19 -26.11 -4.38 -19.66
C GLY A 19 -26.76 -3.01 -19.44
N SER A 20 -26.39 -2.29 -18.38
CA SER A 20 -27.02 -1.00 -18.10
C SER A 20 -26.62 0.09 -19.09
N ILE A 21 -25.36 0.12 -19.55
CA ILE A 21 -24.96 1.07 -20.59
C ILE A 21 -25.54 0.68 -21.96
N ALA A 22 -25.69 -0.62 -22.25
CA ALA A 22 -26.33 -1.10 -23.47
C ALA A 22 -27.80 -0.66 -23.54
N ALA A 23 -28.56 -0.88 -22.47
CA ALA A 23 -29.95 -0.44 -22.37
C ALA A 23 -30.10 1.08 -22.53
N GLU A 24 -29.18 1.84 -21.92
CA GLU A 24 -29.19 3.31 -21.96
C GLU A 24 -28.76 3.90 -23.30
N THR A 25 -27.97 3.18 -24.10
CA THR A 25 -27.38 3.71 -25.35
C THR A 25 -27.88 3.02 -26.62
N GLY A 26 -28.70 1.96 -26.50
CA GLY A 26 -29.25 1.20 -27.62
C GLY A 26 -28.24 0.27 -28.32
N PHE A 27 -27.03 0.13 -27.80
CA PHE A 27 -26.02 -0.77 -28.36
C PHE A 27 -26.13 -2.19 -27.81
N SER A 28 -25.72 -3.18 -28.60
CA SER A 28 -25.63 -4.56 -28.11
C SER A 28 -24.55 -4.72 -27.04
N ASN A 29 -24.75 -5.67 -26.12
CA ASN A 29 -23.76 -6.02 -25.09
C ASN A 29 -22.38 -6.37 -25.68
N THR A 30 -22.35 -7.02 -26.85
CA THR A 30 -21.10 -7.37 -27.54
C THR A 30 -20.37 -6.14 -28.07
N THR A 31 -21.10 -5.15 -28.61
CA THR A 31 -20.54 -3.88 -29.09
C THR A 31 -19.94 -3.09 -27.94
N ILE A 32 -20.67 -2.97 -26.82
CA ILE A 32 -20.18 -2.33 -25.60
C ILE A 32 -18.91 -3.02 -25.11
N ARG A 33 -18.91 -4.35 -25.02
CA ARG A 33 -17.75 -5.13 -24.57
C ARG A 33 -16.52 -4.91 -25.46
N ARG A 34 -16.70 -4.93 -26.77
CA ARG A 34 -15.61 -4.67 -27.75
C ARG A 34 -15.06 -3.25 -27.60
N MET A 35 -15.94 -2.25 -27.48
CA MET A 35 -15.51 -0.87 -27.28
C MET A 35 -14.79 -0.69 -25.95
N TRP A 36 -15.33 -1.21 -24.84
CA TRP A 36 -14.65 -1.12 -23.55
C TRP A 36 -13.30 -1.82 -23.56
N ALA A 37 -13.17 -2.98 -24.22
CA ALA A 37 -11.88 -3.64 -24.39
C ALA A 37 -10.90 -2.80 -25.22
N ALA A 38 -11.35 -2.23 -26.34
CA ALA A 38 -10.52 -1.39 -27.22
C ALA A 38 -10.03 -0.11 -26.54
N PHE A 39 -10.86 0.49 -25.67
CA PHE A 39 -10.53 1.71 -24.93
C PHE A 39 -10.02 1.45 -23.50
N GLY A 40 -9.82 0.18 -23.11
CA GLY A 40 -9.35 -0.19 -21.77
C GLY A 40 -10.29 0.22 -20.63
N LEU A 41 -11.58 0.44 -20.89
CA LEU A 41 -12.53 0.92 -19.89
C LEU A 41 -12.90 -0.19 -18.90
N GLN A 42 -12.69 0.10 -17.62
CA GLN A 42 -13.02 -0.81 -16.52
C GLN A 42 -13.82 -0.07 -15.45
N PRO A 43 -15.12 0.25 -15.68
CA PRO A 43 -15.89 1.13 -14.81
C PRO A 43 -16.01 0.63 -13.37
N HIS A 44 -16.02 -0.69 -13.17
CA HIS A 44 -16.06 -1.32 -11.84
C HIS A 44 -14.75 -1.18 -11.04
N ARG A 45 -13.66 -0.71 -11.66
CA ARG A 45 -12.38 -0.51 -10.99
C ARG A 45 -12.23 0.96 -10.62
N GLY A 46 -12.39 1.24 -9.34
CA GLY A 46 -11.91 2.49 -8.73
C GLY A 46 -10.57 2.26 -8.05
N GLN A 47 -9.66 3.21 -8.17
CA GLN A 47 -8.48 3.29 -7.31
C GLN A 47 -8.65 4.47 -6.36
N THR A 48 -8.39 4.23 -5.09
CA THR A 48 -8.24 5.30 -4.11
C THR A 48 -6.82 5.83 -4.22
N PHE A 49 -6.67 7.14 -4.36
CA PHE A 49 -5.38 7.80 -4.22
C PHE A 49 -5.46 8.74 -3.03
N LYS A 50 -4.34 8.89 -2.34
CA LYS A 50 -4.20 9.85 -1.26
C LYS A 50 -3.12 10.84 -1.64
N LEU A 51 -3.54 12.02 -2.09
CA LEU A 51 -2.63 13.16 -2.20
C LEU A 51 -2.47 13.82 -0.84
N SER A 52 -1.26 14.30 -0.53
CA SER A 52 -1.04 15.13 0.64
C SER A 52 -1.78 16.46 0.46
N SER A 53 -2.53 16.89 1.46
CA SER A 53 -3.14 18.24 1.47
C SER A 53 -2.11 19.36 1.61
N VAL A 54 -0.87 19.02 1.97
CA VAL A 54 0.20 20.00 2.13
C VAL A 54 0.92 20.17 0.79
N PRO A 55 1.07 21.41 0.26
CA PRO A 55 1.74 21.66 -1.01
C PRO A 55 3.13 21.02 -1.09
N LEU A 56 3.45 20.40 -2.22
CA LEU A 56 4.79 19.84 -2.43
C LEU A 56 5.83 20.97 -2.30
N SER A 57 6.88 20.71 -1.51
CA SER A 57 7.93 21.67 -1.21
C SER A 57 9.29 21.13 -1.62
N SER A 58 10.23 22.03 -1.90
CA SER A 58 11.64 21.70 -2.20
C SER A 58 12.24 20.77 -1.14
N THR A 59 11.92 20.97 0.14
CA THR A 59 12.36 20.09 1.24
C THR A 59 11.91 18.65 1.05
N ARG A 60 10.65 18.42 0.65
CA ARG A 60 10.15 17.06 0.41
C ARG A 60 10.84 16.40 -0.77
N PHE A 61 11.07 17.15 -1.85
CA PHE A 61 11.83 16.64 -3.00
C PHE A 61 13.27 16.30 -2.61
N ALA A 62 13.92 17.13 -1.80
CA ALA A 62 15.26 16.86 -1.28
C ALA A 62 15.31 15.58 -0.44
N ILE A 63 14.32 15.34 0.44
CA ILE A 63 14.22 14.11 1.24
C ILE A 63 14.03 12.88 0.34
N VAL A 64 13.16 12.96 -0.67
CA VAL A 64 12.95 11.86 -1.63
C VAL A 64 14.22 11.59 -2.44
N GLY A 65 15.00 12.63 -2.74
CA GLY A 65 16.30 12.52 -3.42
C GLY A 65 17.33 11.69 -2.65
N LEU A 66 17.19 11.53 -1.33
CA LEU A 66 18.09 10.69 -0.53
C LEU A 66 17.97 9.20 -0.85
N TYR A 67 16.85 8.75 -1.40
CA TYR A 67 16.64 7.35 -1.76
C TYR A 67 17.52 6.91 -2.93
N PRO A 68 17.48 7.57 -4.11
CA PRO A 68 18.32 7.20 -5.24
C PRO A 68 19.79 7.62 -5.09
N SER A 69 20.08 8.59 -4.21
CA SER A 69 21.43 9.15 -4.08
C SER A 69 21.74 9.50 -2.62
N PRO A 70 22.01 8.48 -1.78
CA PRO A 70 22.40 8.72 -0.40
C PRO A 70 23.78 9.42 -0.34
N PRO A 71 24.00 10.35 0.61
CA PRO A 71 25.30 10.97 0.82
C PRO A 71 26.40 9.94 1.17
N ASN A 72 27.66 10.29 0.89
CA ASN A 72 28.78 9.41 1.19
C ASN A 72 28.85 9.08 2.70
N ARG A 73 29.06 7.80 3.03
CA ARG A 73 29.06 7.26 4.41
C ARG A 73 27.75 7.49 5.19
N ALA A 74 26.62 7.72 4.51
CA ALA A 74 25.31 7.77 5.14
C ALA A 74 24.50 6.48 4.91
N ILE A 75 23.72 6.09 5.91
CA ILE A 75 22.67 5.07 5.80
C ILE A 75 21.33 5.80 5.76
N VAL A 76 20.52 5.51 4.75
CA VAL A 76 19.16 6.06 4.64
C VAL A 76 18.18 4.96 5.02
N LEU A 77 17.45 5.18 6.12
CA LEU A 77 16.44 4.26 6.61
C LEU A 77 15.05 4.82 6.33
N SER A 78 14.23 4.04 5.62
CA SER A 78 12.80 4.29 5.50
C SER A 78 12.05 3.51 6.57
N PHE A 79 11.25 4.20 7.37
CA PHE A 79 10.49 3.58 8.46
C PHE A 79 8.98 3.61 8.21
N ASP A 80 8.34 2.46 8.39
CA ASP A 80 6.89 2.34 8.41
C ASP A 80 6.39 1.53 9.62
N GLU A 81 5.20 1.90 10.08
CA GLU A 81 4.49 1.24 11.16
C GLU A 81 3.14 0.79 10.65
N LYS A 82 2.91 -0.52 10.67
CA LYS A 82 1.62 -1.12 10.37
C LYS A 82 0.95 -1.54 11.66
N ILE A 83 0.12 -0.64 12.18
CA ILE A 83 -0.70 -0.89 13.37
C ILE A 83 -1.86 -1.83 13.03
N HIS A 84 -2.27 -2.61 14.01
CA HIS A 84 -3.43 -3.48 13.94
C HIS A 84 -3.36 -4.54 12.82
N SER A 85 -2.16 -5.03 12.51
CA SER A 85 -2.00 -6.13 11.58
C SER A 85 -2.60 -7.40 12.21
N ARG A 86 -3.56 -7.99 11.50
CA ARG A 86 -4.20 -9.25 11.91
C ARG A 86 -3.72 -10.33 10.97
N ALA A 87 -3.07 -11.35 11.51
CA ALA A 87 -2.85 -12.58 10.78
C ALA A 87 -4.18 -13.33 10.69
N LEU A 88 -4.68 -13.46 9.47
CA LEU A 88 -5.87 -14.24 9.16
C LEU A 88 -5.40 -15.51 8.47
N ASP A 89 -5.71 -16.65 9.08
CA ASP A 89 -5.52 -17.93 8.42
C ASP A 89 -6.87 -18.57 8.09
N ARG A 90 -6.91 -19.33 7.00
CA ARG A 90 -8.10 -20.09 6.61
C ARG A 90 -8.12 -21.37 7.42
N GLU A 91 -9.28 -21.69 8.00
CA GLU A 91 -9.43 -22.95 8.74
C GLU A 91 -9.20 -24.21 7.89
N GLN A 92 -9.41 -24.11 6.57
CA GLN A 92 -9.18 -25.20 5.63
C GLN A 92 -8.40 -24.69 4.42
N PRO A 93 -7.51 -25.50 3.85
CA PRO A 93 -6.75 -25.14 2.66
C PRO A 93 -7.68 -24.89 1.47
N VAL A 94 -7.32 -23.91 0.62
CA VAL A 94 -8.05 -23.65 -0.62
C VAL A 94 -7.68 -24.74 -1.62
N LEU A 95 -8.67 -25.54 -2.01
CA LEU A 95 -8.47 -26.58 -3.02
C LEU A 95 -8.33 -25.98 -4.43
N PRO A 96 -7.58 -26.64 -5.34
CA PRO A 96 -7.49 -26.24 -6.73
C PRO A 96 -8.85 -26.16 -7.43
N LEU A 97 -8.97 -25.21 -8.36
CA LEU A 97 -10.12 -25.07 -9.24
C LEU A 97 -10.29 -26.34 -10.09
N THR A 98 -11.50 -26.88 -10.14
CA THR A 98 -11.86 -28.01 -11.01
C THR A 98 -12.99 -27.60 -11.97
N PRO A 99 -12.89 -27.90 -13.28
CA PRO A 99 -13.94 -27.57 -14.25
C PRO A 99 -15.31 -28.11 -13.82
N GLY A 100 -16.37 -27.30 -13.94
CA GLY A 100 -17.73 -27.66 -13.54
C GLY A 100 -18.01 -27.55 -12.03
N LEU A 101 -17.00 -27.29 -11.20
CA LEU A 101 -17.15 -27.11 -9.75
C LEU A 101 -16.80 -25.68 -9.35
N LEU A 102 -17.64 -25.10 -8.49
CA LEU A 102 -17.37 -23.79 -7.89
C LEU A 102 -16.18 -23.87 -6.93
N VAL A 103 -15.35 -22.82 -6.90
CA VAL A 103 -14.35 -22.67 -5.84
C VAL A 103 -15.06 -22.63 -4.50
N ARG A 104 -14.69 -23.55 -3.60
CA ARG A 104 -15.15 -23.53 -2.23
C ARG A 104 -14.06 -22.92 -1.36
N ARG A 105 -14.44 -21.89 -0.61
CA ARG A 105 -13.63 -21.31 0.45
C ARG A 105 -14.47 -21.36 1.71
N THR A 106 -13.94 -21.89 2.79
CA THR A 106 -14.58 -21.77 4.10
C THR A 106 -14.72 -20.29 4.43
N HIS A 107 -15.92 -19.92 4.92
CA HIS A 107 -16.19 -18.57 5.40
C HIS A 107 -15.50 -18.32 6.74
N SER A 108 -15.29 -19.37 7.52
CA SER A 108 -14.59 -19.35 8.80
C SER A 108 -13.09 -19.13 8.63
N TYR A 109 -12.51 -18.40 9.58
CA TYR A 109 -11.09 -18.09 9.63
C TYR A 109 -10.63 -18.08 11.09
N VAL A 110 -9.39 -18.54 11.29
CA VAL A 110 -8.74 -18.44 12.59
C VAL A 110 -8.25 -17.00 12.75
N ARG A 111 -8.76 -16.33 13.78
CA ARG A 111 -8.31 -14.99 14.16
C ARG A 111 -7.16 -15.13 15.13
N HIS A 112 -5.95 -14.91 14.66
CA HIS A 112 -4.84 -14.64 15.57
C HIS A 112 -4.98 -13.23 16.13
N ASP A 113 -4.42 -13.02 17.33
CA ASP A 113 -4.40 -11.72 17.96
C ASP A 113 -3.78 -10.66 17.04
N THR A 114 -4.11 -9.42 17.33
CA THR A 114 -3.65 -8.29 16.52
C THR A 114 -2.26 -7.86 16.99
N THR A 115 -1.32 -7.67 16.05
CA THR A 115 0.04 -7.21 16.34
C THR A 115 0.36 -5.94 15.56
N SER A 116 1.30 -5.16 16.07
CA SER A 116 1.82 -3.97 15.41
C SER A 116 3.18 -4.30 14.83
N LEU A 117 3.33 -4.11 13.52
CA LEU A 117 4.59 -4.34 12.82
C LEU A 117 5.32 -3.01 12.67
N PHE A 118 6.57 -2.99 13.14
CA PHE A 118 7.54 -1.94 12.89
C PHE A 118 8.57 -2.44 11.88
N ALA A 119 8.87 -1.66 10.85
CA ALA A 119 9.84 -2.03 9.83
C ALA A 119 10.72 -0.85 9.44
N ALA A 120 12.03 -1.09 9.38
CA ALA A 120 13.00 -0.17 8.82
C ALA A 120 13.71 -0.83 7.63
N LEU A 121 13.68 -0.15 6.49
CA LEU A 121 14.34 -0.54 5.26
C LEU A 121 15.59 0.30 5.07
N ASP A 122 16.76 -0.34 4.98
CA ASP A 122 17.95 0.29 4.41
C ASP A 122 17.80 0.36 2.89
N VAL A 123 17.70 1.58 2.38
CA VAL A 123 17.43 1.83 0.96
C VAL A 123 18.60 1.38 0.08
N ALA A 124 19.83 1.43 0.58
CA ALA A 124 21.01 1.10 -0.22
C ALA A 124 21.22 -0.41 -0.35
N SER A 125 20.99 -1.16 0.73
CA SER A 125 21.20 -2.62 0.76
C SER A 125 19.93 -3.44 0.51
N ALA A 126 18.76 -2.79 0.51
CA ALA A 126 17.45 -3.43 0.55
C ALA A 126 17.23 -4.35 1.77
N PHE A 127 18.06 -4.23 2.81
CA PHE A 127 17.90 -4.99 4.05
C PHE A 127 16.77 -4.43 4.90
N VAL A 128 15.93 -5.32 5.44
CA VAL A 128 14.79 -4.93 6.28
C VAL A 128 14.97 -5.47 7.69
N ILE A 129 14.95 -4.56 8.66
CA ILE A 129 14.84 -4.88 10.08
C ILE A 129 13.36 -4.75 10.45
N GLY A 130 12.74 -5.83 10.90
CA GLY A 130 11.33 -5.87 11.27
C GLY A 130 11.11 -6.39 12.69
N LYS A 131 10.14 -5.83 13.40
CA LYS A 131 9.72 -6.29 14.72
C LYS A 131 8.20 -6.24 14.88
N CYS A 132 7.63 -7.30 15.43
CA CYS A 132 6.23 -7.35 15.84
C CYS A 132 6.12 -7.12 17.35
N ASP A 133 5.19 -6.27 17.77
CA ASP A 133 4.85 -6.05 19.18
C ASP A 133 3.34 -6.22 19.39
N LYS A 134 2.93 -6.66 20.58
CA LYS A 134 1.51 -6.76 20.96
C LYS A 134 0.90 -5.38 21.18
N ARG A 135 1.71 -4.38 21.53
CA ARG A 135 1.28 -3.00 21.78
C ARG A 135 1.77 -2.08 20.67
N HIS A 136 1.06 -0.97 20.47
CA HIS A 136 1.55 0.15 19.68
C HIS A 136 1.69 1.37 20.60
N GLY A 137 2.78 2.10 20.44
CA GLY A 137 3.06 3.22 21.32
C GLY A 137 4.44 3.81 21.07
N VAL A 138 4.65 5.00 21.64
CA VAL A 138 5.92 5.73 21.54
C VAL A 138 7.05 4.96 22.24
N VAL A 139 6.74 4.22 23.30
CA VAL A 139 7.73 3.43 24.06
C VAL A 139 8.22 2.24 23.23
N GLU A 140 7.31 1.48 22.65
CA GLU A 140 7.60 0.34 21.79
C GLU A 140 8.37 0.78 20.54
N PHE A 141 7.95 1.90 19.93
CA PHE A 141 8.66 2.49 18.81
C PHE A 141 10.06 2.96 19.19
N SER A 142 10.24 3.60 20.36
CA SER A 142 11.57 4.03 20.82
C SER A 142 12.50 2.84 21.08
N LYS A 143 11.99 1.72 21.61
CA LYS A 143 12.75 0.49 21.78
C LYS A 143 13.20 -0.09 20.43
N PHE A 144 12.32 -0.07 19.44
CA PHE A 144 12.68 -0.49 18.09
C PHE A 144 13.78 0.38 17.46
N LEU A 145 13.73 1.70 17.67
CA LEU A 145 14.83 2.58 17.24
C LEU A 145 16.15 2.27 17.94
N GLN A 146 16.13 1.95 19.24
CA GLN A 146 17.33 1.53 19.97
C GLN A 146 17.91 0.21 19.43
N GLU A 147 17.07 -0.73 19.03
CA GLU A 147 17.51 -1.99 18.40
C GLU A 147 18.15 -1.77 17.04
N ILE A 148 17.60 -0.86 16.23
CA ILE A 148 18.22 -0.44 14.97
C ILE A 148 19.57 0.21 15.24
N ASP A 149 19.63 1.16 16.17
CA ASP A 149 20.87 1.85 16.53
C ASP A 149 21.95 0.87 17.00
N ALA A 150 21.59 -0.18 17.74
CA ALA A 150 22.52 -1.22 18.18
C ALA A 150 23.04 -2.10 17.03
N GLN A 151 22.27 -2.26 15.95
CA GLN A 151 22.67 -3.04 14.77
C GLN A 151 23.51 -2.23 13.78
N ILE A 152 23.44 -0.89 13.83
CA ILE A 152 24.19 0.00 12.95
C ILE A 152 25.53 0.37 13.60
N THR A 153 26.62 -0.18 13.08
CA THR A 153 27.99 0.07 13.56
C THR A 153 28.37 1.57 13.50
N GLU A 154 29.14 2.02 14.51
CA GLU A 154 29.62 3.41 14.68
C GLU A 154 30.34 3.96 13.42
N GLY A 155 30.12 5.24 13.11
CA GLY A 155 30.81 5.98 12.04
C GLY A 155 30.03 6.20 10.74
N ARG A 156 28.73 5.83 10.68
CA ARG A 156 27.84 6.14 9.54
C ARG A 156 26.73 7.10 9.97
N MET A 157 26.53 8.16 9.19
CA MET A 157 25.42 9.09 9.44
C MET A 157 24.10 8.38 9.10
N SER A 158 23.19 8.18 10.06
CA SER A 158 21.87 7.64 9.79
C SER A 158 20.88 8.76 9.47
N ILE A 159 20.12 8.62 8.37
CA ILE A 159 19.02 9.51 8.01
C ILE A 159 17.74 8.69 8.03
N SER A 160 16.86 8.95 9.01
CA SER A 160 15.56 8.28 9.11
C SER A 160 14.46 9.11 8.44
N VAL A 161 13.71 8.51 7.52
CA VAL A 161 12.55 9.12 6.88
C VAL A 161 11.29 8.38 7.33
N ARG A 162 10.37 9.09 8.02
CA ARG A 162 9.05 8.55 8.41
C ARG A 162 7.99 8.98 7.40
N GLN A 163 7.27 8.03 6.82
CA GLN A 163 6.38 8.27 5.69
C GLN A 163 5.03 8.91 6.07
N LEU A 164 4.67 8.95 7.36
CA LEU A 164 3.37 9.43 7.81
C LEU A 164 3.48 10.50 8.90
N ARG A 165 3.20 11.74 8.49
CA ARG A 165 2.80 12.93 9.27
C ARG A 165 3.88 13.88 9.77
N ASN A 166 5.14 13.50 9.97
CA ASN A 166 6.22 14.45 10.27
C ASN A 166 7.56 13.87 9.82
N VAL A 167 8.22 14.48 8.83
CA VAL A 167 9.61 14.13 8.51
C VAL A 167 10.50 14.87 9.51
N ARG A 168 11.16 14.12 10.38
CA ARG A 168 12.18 14.66 11.28
C ARG A 168 13.51 14.10 10.85
N LEU A 169 14.31 14.91 10.16
CA LEU A 169 15.70 14.58 9.88
C LEU A 169 16.45 14.61 11.20
N ARG A 170 16.90 13.45 11.68
CA ARG A 170 17.98 13.39 12.66
C ARG A 170 19.25 13.16 11.86
N LEU A 171 20.17 14.12 11.93
CA LEU A 171 21.52 13.97 11.44
C LEU A 171 22.39 13.68 12.65
N ARG A 172 23.07 12.53 12.66
CA ARG A 172 24.13 12.27 13.63
C ARG A 172 25.46 12.54 12.92
N PRO A 173 26.30 13.44 13.41
CA PRO A 173 27.68 13.53 12.91
C PRO A 173 28.42 12.22 13.21
N PRO A 174 29.46 11.89 12.42
CA PRO A 174 30.28 10.69 12.62
C PRO A 174 30.96 10.67 13.99
#